data_AF-A0A542DQM4-F1
#
_entry.id   AF-A0A542DQM4-F1
#
_cell.length_a   1.000
_cell.length_b   1.000
_cell.length_c   1.000
_cell.angle_alpha   90.00
_cell.angle_beta   90.00
_cell.angle_gamma   90.00
#
_symmetry.space_group_name_H-M   'P 1'
#
loop_
_entity.id
_entity.type
_entity.pdbx_description
1 polymer ?
#
loop_
_entity_poly.entity_id
_entity_poly.type
_entity_poly.pdbx_seq_one_letter_code
_entity_poly.pdbx_strand_id
1 'polypeptide(L)'
;MTTRRAGKLLTVIAIAGAFGLAGCGGDEGGASDQDSSTEQSTSGGPPPAGQASWQQQDPCGLLTPEETAKYLGAGAGEGRRTDDMGRPRCEWSGAGASRIKLTLWQPPAPDIVTGGGKDTVPVGDTTGYITSETELSCHMDVQAEPAYVQFDVRTSDTEAGQPNFCAKVAETARQALGTLGW
;
A
#
# COMPACT_ATOMS: atom_id res chain seq x y z
N MET A 1 13.65 -40.08 -18.49
CA MET A 1 13.18 -41.24 -17.71
C MET A 1 12.96 -40.80 -16.27
N THR A 2 11.76 -41.10 -15.73
CA THR A 2 11.37 -41.08 -14.29
C THR A 2 11.47 -39.73 -13.55
N THR A 3 10.45 -39.15 -12.90
CA THR A 3 9.22 -39.71 -12.31
C THR A 3 8.20 -38.58 -12.03
N ARG A 4 6.92 -38.85 -12.28
CA ARG A 4 5.75 -38.03 -11.88
C ARG A 4 5.51 -38.11 -10.37
N ARG A 5 5.06 -37.01 -9.73
CA ARG A 5 4.05 -36.94 -8.65
C ARG A 5 3.44 -35.52 -8.70
N ALA A 6 2.19 -35.25 -9.08
CA ALA A 6 0.88 -35.78 -8.69
C ALA A 6 0.64 -35.74 -7.18
N GLY A 7 0.12 -34.61 -6.71
CA GLY A 7 -0.35 -34.40 -5.34
C GLY A 7 -1.53 -33.42 -5.34
N LYS A 8 -2.71 -33.92 -5.66
CA LYS A 8 -4.00 -33.25 -5.40
C LYS A 8 -4.25 -33.27 -3.90
N LEU A 9 -4.53 -32.12 -3.30
CA LEU A 9 -5.32 -32.03 -2.07
C LEU A 9 -6.20 -30.78 -2.15
N LEU A 10 -7.42 -31.02 -2.62
CA LEU A 10 -8.58 -30.15 -2.48
C LEU A 10 -9.01 -30.20 -1.01
N THR A 11 -8.98 -29.07 -0.33
CA THR A 11 -9.70 -28.90 0.94
C THR A 11 -10.69 -27.77 0.74
N VAL A 12 -11.95 -28.14 0.52
CA VAL A 12 -13.10 -27.23 0.52
C VAL A 12 -13.50 -27.03 1.98
N ILE A 13 -13.27 -25.83 2.51
CA ILE A 13 -13.83 -25.43 3.81
C ILE A 13 -15.10 -24.64 3.53
N ALA A 14 -16.24 -25.26 3.80
CA ALA A 14 -17.53 -24.60 3.85
C ALA A 14 -17.63 -23.79 5.16
N ILE A 15 -17.78 -22.47 5.06
CA ILE A 15 -18.14 -21.62 6.20
C ILE A 15 -19.58 -21.18 5.99
N ALA A 16 -20.49 -21.83 6.71
CA ALA A 16 -21.83 -21.35 6.95
C ALA A 16 -21.76 -20.26 8.03
N GLY A 17 -21.98 -19.01 7.62
CA GLY A 17 -22.10 -17.87 8.53
C GLY A 17 -23.42 -17.15 8.29
N ALA A 18 -24.44 -17.53 9.05
CA ALA A 18 -25.71 -16.83 9.15
C ALA A 18 -25.75 -16.03 10.45
N PHE A 19 -25.59 -14.71 10.35
CA PHE A 19 -26.00 -13.68 11.32
C PHE A 19 -26.27 -12.43 10.47
N GLY A 20 -27.38 -11.71 10.54
CA GLY A 20 -28.37 -11.62 11.60
C GLY A 20 -28.59 -10.15 11.94
N LEU A 21 -29.50 -9.52 11.18
CA LEU A 21 -30.43 -8.44 11.57
C LEU A 21 -29.92 -7.04 12.00
N ALA A 22 -30.54 -6.07 11.31
CA ALA A 22 -31.19 -4.86 11.85
C ALA A 22 -30.36 -3.61 12.15
N GLY A 23 -30.71 -2.54 11.43
CA GLY A 23 -30.32 -1.16 11.69
C GLY A 23 -30.91 -0.20 10.66
N CYS A 24 -32.24 -0.20 10.52
CA CYS A 24 -32.99 0.78 9.73
C CYS A 24 -33.63 1.78 10.70
N GLY A 25 -33.18 3.02 10.65
CA GLY A 25 -33.86 4.24 11.14
C GLY A 25 -33.36 5.36 10.21
N GLY A 26 -34.17 6.15 9.52
CA GLY A 26 -35.40 6.83 9.99
C GLY A 26 -34.95 7.91 10.98
N ASP A 27 -35.11 9.22 10.75
CA ASP A 27 -36.06 9.98 9.94
C ASP A 27 -35.56 11.45 9.87
N GLU A 28 -36.38 12.37 9.35
CA GLU A 28 -36.32 13.85 9.50
C GLU A 28 -35.28 14.58 8.62
N GLY A 29 -35.64 15.38 7.62
CA GLY A 29 -36.72 16.37 7.59
C GLY A 29 -36.07 17.75 7.61
N GLY A 30 -36.14 18.51 6.50
CA GLY A 30 -35.67 19.89 6.50
C GLY A 30 -35.30 20.43 5.12
N ALA A 31 -36.30 20.85 4.36
CA ALA A 31 -36.10 21.87 3.35
C ALA A 31 -35.65 23.17 4.05
N SER A 32 -34.57 23.77 3.58
CA SER A 32 -34.25 25.16 3.83
C SER A 32 -33.50 25.69 2.62
N ASP A 33 -34.27 26.31 1.73
CA ASP A 33 -33.77 27.35 0.85
C ASP A 33 -33.06 28.41 1.72
N GLN A 34 -31.76 28.58 1.51
CA GLN A 34 -31.05 29.75 2.00
C GLN A 34 -30.07 30.23 0.95
N ASP A 35 -30.61 31.06 0.06
CA ASP A 35 -29.86 32.05 -0.70
C ASP A 35 -29.22 33.00 0.30
N SER A 36 -27.89 32.96 0.41
CA SER A 36 -27.06 34.02 0.99
C SER A 36 -25.65 33.84 0.48
N SER A 37 -25.42 34.45 -0.68
CA SER A 37 -24.11 34.91 -1.13
C SER A 37 -23.38 35.57 0.04
N THR A 38 -22.40 34.86 0.60
CA THR A 38 -21.32 35.48 1.37
C THR A 38 -20.05 35.03 0.69
N GLU A 39 -19.50 35.92 -0.13
CA GLU A 39 -18.14 35.86 -0.62
C GLU A 39 -17.21 35.80 0.60
N GLN A 40 -16.91 34.59 1.04
CA GLN A 40 -15.90 34.36 2.05
C GLN A 40 -14.56 34.59 1.37
N SER A 41 -14.13 35.85 1.41
CA SER A 41 -12.73 36.22 1.33
C SER A 41 -12.01 35.48 2.45
N THR A 42 -11.61 34.23 2.19
CA THR A 42 -10.59 33.57 3.00
C THR A 42 -9.30 34.29 2.68
N SER A 43 -8.95 35.20 3.58
CA SER A 43 -7.61 35.72 3.75
C SER A 43 -6.60 34.63 3.41
N GLY A 44 -5.70 34.94 2.48
CA GLY A 44 -4.45 34.21 2.31
C GLY A 44 -3.64 34.32 3.58
N GLY A 45 -4.00 33.51 4.58
CA GLY A 45 -3.09 33.13 5.64
C GLY A 45 -1.99 32.30 4.98
N PRO A 46 -0.71 32.50 5.33
CA PRO A 46 0.33 31.57 4.93
C PRO A 46 -0.11 30.14 5.30
N PRO A 47 0.15 29.13 4.44
CA PRO A 47 -0.17 27.75 4.78
C PRO A 47 0.39 27.43 6.17
N PRO A 48 -0.32 26.67 7.00
CA PRO A 48 0.18 26.32 8.33
C PRO A 48 1.61 25.81 8.20
N ALA A 49 2.54 26.49 8.87
CA ALA A 49 3.93 26.06 8.94
C ALA A 49 3.93 24.66 9.58
N GLY A 50 4.20 23.62 8.78
CA GLY A 50 4.38 22.26 9.30
C GLY A 50 3.55 21.15 8.66
N GLN A 51 3.02 21.29 7.43
CA GLN A 51 2.82 20.06 6.64
C GLN A 51 4.20 19.41 6.50
N ALA A 52 4.37 18.24 7.09
CA ALA A 52 5.66 17.56 7.08
C ALA A 52 6.04 17.32 5.61
N SER A 53 7.28 17.63 5.23
CA SER A 53 7.74 17.63 3.84
C SER A 53 7.48 16.31 3.10
N TRP A 54 7.33 15.20 3.81
CA TRP A 54 6.97 13.91 3.24
C TRP A 54 5.54 13.85 2.69
N GLN A 55 4.58 14.62 3.23
CA GLN A 55 3.18 14.61 2.79
C GLN A 55 3.01 15.19 1.37
N GLN A 56 3.97 16.00 0.93
CA GLN A 56 3.96 16.62 -0.39
C GLN A 56 4.67 15.77 -1.46
N GLN A 57 5.31 14.66 -1.06
CA GLN A 57 6.00 13.77 -1.99
C GLN A 57 5.02 13.10 -2.94
N ASP A 58 5.48 12.80 -4.15
CA ASP A 58 4.71 12.05 -5.13
C ASP A 58 5.03 10.55 -5.10
N PRO A 59 4.20 9.71 -4.45
CA PRO A 59 4.45 8.29 -4.36
C PRO A 59 4.36 7.60 -5.74
N CYS A 60 3.63 8.16 -6.70
CA CYS A 60 3.50 7.58 -8.04
C CYS A 60 4.75 7.78 -8.89
N GLY A 61 5.52 8.85 -8.64
CA GLY A 61 6.81 9.09 -9.28
C GLY A 61 7.97 8.30 -8.70
N LEU A 62 7.78 7.53 -7.62
CA LEU A 62 8.85 6.80 -6.95
C LEU A 62 9.24 5.50 -7.64
N LEU A 63 8.33 4.91 -8.41
CA LEU A 63 8.55 3.68 -9.13
C LEU A 63 8.45 3.92 -10.62
N THR A 64 9.39 3.35 -11.38
CA THR A 64 9.33 3.43 -12.84
C THR A 64 8.34 2.41 -13.42
N PRO A 65 7.88 2.59 -14.67
CA PRO A 65 7.08 1.58 -15.36
C PRO A 65 7.76 0.21 -15.41
N GLU A 66 9.08 0.15 -15.58
CA GLU A 66 9.84 -1.10 -15.59
C GLU A 66 9.86 -1.79 -14.23
N GLU A 67 9.92 -1.02 -13.14
CA GLU A 67 9.90 -1.56 -11.78
C GLU A 67 8.53 -2.12 -11.41
N THR A 68 7.46 -1.43 -11.79
CA THR A 68 6.08 -1.89 -11.56
C THR A 68 5.73 -3.10 -12.43
N ALA A 69 6.20 -3.14 -13.68
CA ALA A 69 5.99 -4.26 -14.60
C ALA A 69 6.53 -5.60 -14.07
N LYS A 70 7.59 -5.59 -13.23
CA LYS A 70 8.15 -6.79 -12.57
C LYS A 70 7.11 -7.59 -11.77
N TYR A 71 6.11 -6.91 -11.21
CA TYR A 71 5.10 -7.52 -10.34
C TYR A 71 3.72 -7.59 -10.99
N LEU A 72 3.42 -6.61 -11.84
CA LEU A 72 2.10 -6.42 -12.43
C LEU A 72 1.91 -7.15 -13.77
N GLY A 73 3.02 -7.53 -14.41
CA GLY A 73 3.02 -8.13 -15.74
C GLY A 73 2.82 -7.10 -16.86
N ALA A 74 2.70 -7.59 -18.09
CA ALA A 74 2.41 -6.74 -19.24
C ALA A 74 1.01 -6.10 -19.09
N GLY A 75 0.91 -4.80 -19.38
CA GLY A 75 -0.35 -4.06 -19.27
C GLY A 75 -0.63 -3.48 -17.88
N ALA A 76 0.40 -3.32 -17.04
CA ALA A 76 0.32 -2.51 -15.83
C ALA A 76 -0.26 -1.13 -16.14
N GLY A 77 -1.31 -0.74 -15.42
CA GLY A 77 -1.90 0.58 -15.54
C GLY A 77 -1.01 1.65 -14.92
N GLU A 78 -1.33 2.92 -15.22
CA GLU A 78 -0.71 4.05 -14.54
C GLU A 78 -1.04 4.04 -13.04
N GLY A 79 -0.11 4.52 -12.24
CA GLY A 79 -0.30 4.64 -10.80
C GLY A 79 -1.36 5.68 -10.47
N ARG A 80 -2.30 5.32 -9.60
CA ARG A 80 -3.32 6.23 -9.12
C ARG A 80 -2.95 6.75 -7.74
N ARG A 81 -2.76 8.06 -7.63
CA ARG A 81 -2.55 8.73 -6.34
C ARG A 81 -3.85 8.82 -5.54
N THR A 82 -3.73 8.60 -4.24
CA THR A 82 -4.75 8.91 -3.22
C THR A 82 -4.07 9.46 -1.98
N ASP A 83 -4.73 10.34 -1.24
CA ASP A 83 -4.18 10.99 -0.03
C ASP A 83 -5.05 10.70 1.21
N ASP A 84 -5.50 9.45 1.36
CA ASP A 84 -6.40 9.05 2.44
C ASP A 84 -5.80 9.35 3.81
N MET A 85 -6.55 10.05 4.67
CA MET A 85 -6.13 10.43 6.02
C MET A 85 -4.78 11.17 6.07
N GLY A 86 -4.45 11.94 5.02
CA GLY A 86 -3.21 12.72 4.97
C GLY A 86 -1.95 11.88 4.75
N ARG A 87 -2.11 10.67 4.20
CA ARG A 87 -1.02 9.75 3.86
C ARG A 87 -0.94 9.60 2.34
N PRO A 88 0.07 10.20 1.68
CA PRO A 88 0.29 10.00 0.26
C PRO A 88 0.43 8.53 -0.06
N ARG A 89 -0.36 8.07 -1.01
CA ARG A 89 -0.34 6.71 -1.51
C ARG A 89 -0.43 6.70 -3.02
N CYS A 90 0.30 5.78 -3.63
CA CYS A 90 0.07 5.38 -5.00
C CYS A 90 -0.33 3.91 -5.07
N GLU A 91 -1.29 3.59 -5.92
CA GLU A 91 -1.69 2.23 -6.23
C GLU A 91 -1.60 1.96 -7.72
N TRP A 92 -0.93 0.88 -8.09
CA TRP A 92 -0.88 0.34 -9.44
C TRP A 92 -1.58 -1.02 -9.47
N SER A 93 -2.38 -1.25 -10.50
CA SER A 93 -3.05 -2.52 -10.74
C SER A 93 -2.53 -3.16 -12.02
N GLY A 94 -2.40 -4.48 -12.01
CA GLY A 94 -1.94 -5.29 -13.13
C GLY A 94 -2.92 -6.39 -13.50
N ALA A 95 -2.43 -7.39 -14.22
CA ALA A 95 -3.24 -8.55 -14.58
C ALA A 95 -3.65 -9.37 -13.33
N GLY A 96 -4.87 -9.92 -13.34
CA GLY A 96 -5.38 -10.76 -12.27
C GLY A 96 -5.54 -10.01 -10.95
N ALA A 97 -4.94 -10.52 -9.87
CA ALA A 97 -4.91 -9.91 -8.54
C ALA A 97 -3.59 -9.18 -8.25
N SER A 98 -2.78 -8.89 -9.27
CA SER A 98 -1.51 -8.20 -9.11
C SER A 98 -1.73 -6.72 -8.78
N ARG A 99 -1.07 -6.24 -7.73
CA ARG A 99 -1.14 -4.85 -7.29
C ARG A 99 0.14 -4.43 -6.58
N ILE A 100 0.47 -3.15 -6.67
CA ILE A 100 1.48 -2.50 -5.85
C ILE A 100 0.80 -1.33 -5.17
N LYS A 101 0.94 -1.23 -3.85
CA LYS A 101 0.55 -0.06 -3.08
C LYS A 101 1.76 0.46 -2.32
N LEU A 102 2.13 1.70 -2.59
CA LEU A 102 3.19 2.43 -1.90
C LEU A 102 2.54 3.52 -1.07
N THR A 103 2.77 3.55 0.24
CA THR A 103 2.24 4.58 1.14
C THR A 103 3.35 5.23 1.94
N LEU A 104 3.36 6.56 2.00
CA LEU A 104 4.24 7.35 2.87
C LEU A 104 3.49 7.71 4.14
N TRP A 105 4.14 7.54 5.31
CA TRP A 105 3.41 7.73 6.56
C TRP A 105 4.27 7.95 7.80
N GLN A 106 3.65 8.61 8.79
CA GLN A 106 4.09 8.70 10.18
C GLN A 106 2.88 8.82 11.12
N PRO A 107 3.01 8.47 12.42
CA PRO A 107 4.14 7.77 13.06
C PRO A 107 4.20 6.29 12.62
N PRO A 108 5.31 5.54 12.84
CA PRO A 108 5.41 4.11 12.48
C PRO A 108 4.23 3.24 12.94
N ALA A 109 4.06 2.10 12.29
CA ALA A 109 2.98 1.17 12.63
C ALA A 109 3.11 0.71 14.06
N PRO A 110 2.01 0.62 14.83
CA PRO A 110 2.02 -0.04 16.12
C PRO A 110 2.66 -1.43 16.05
N ASP A 111 2.42 -2.16 14.96
CA ASP A 111 2.98 -3.49 14.73
C ASP A 111 4.51 -3.46 14.52
N ILE A 112 5.08 -2.38 13.98
CA ILE A 112 6.54 -2.22 13.91
C ILE A 112 7.09 -1.89 15.31
N VAL A 113 6.43 -0.97 16.02
CA VAL A 113 6.87 -0.47 17.33
C VAL A 113 6.82 -1.56 18.41
N THR A 114 5.89 -2.50 18.32
CA THR A 114 5.71 -3.58 19.30
C THR A 114 6.51 -4.85 18.99
N GLY A 115 7.36 -4.83 17.95
CA GLY A 115 8.13 -6.00 17.52
C GLY A 115 7.31 -7.03 16.72
N GLY A 116 6.19 -6.61 16.14
CA GLY A 116 5.30 -7.40 15.28
C GLY A 116 5.79 -7.56 13.83
N GLY A 117 6.94 -7.00 13.47
CA GLY A 117 7.67 -7.46 12.28
C GLY A 117 8.01 -8.94 12.47
N LYS A 118 7.46 -9.82 11.62
CA LYS A 118 7.75 -11.25 11.66
C LYS A 118 9.20 -11.54 11.31
N ASP A 119 9.78 -10.67 10.48
CA ASP A 119 11.15 -10.75 10.03
C ASP A 119 11.65 -9.35 9.59
N THR A 120 12.95 -9.24 9.30
CA THR A 120 13.58 -8.03 8.77
C THR A 120 14.41 -8.34 7.53
N VAL A 121 14.51 -7.38 6.62
CA VAL A 121 15.32 -7.48 5.41
C VAL A 121 16.11 -6.17 5.19
N PRO A 122 17.37 -6.23 4.76
CA PRO A 122 18.13 -5.01 4.45
C PRO A 122 17.51 -4.29 3.25
N VAL A 123 17.44 -2.96 3.32
CA VAL A 123 17.01 -2.07 2.24
C VAL A 123 18.05 -0.97 2.10
N GLY A 124 19.11 -1.23 1.34
CA GLY A 124 20.28 -0.33 1.29
C GLY A 124 20.93 -0.23 2.68
N ASP A 125 21.04 1.00 3.19
CA ASP A 125 21.61 1.28 4.52
C ASP A 125 20.55 1.29 5.65
N THR A 126 19.28 1.01 5.33
CA THR A 126 18.19 0.92 6.30
C THR A 126 17.57 -0.48 6.37
N THR A 127 16.58 -0.64 7.26
CA THR A 127 15.88 -1.89 7.53
C THR A 127 14.42 -1.83 7.06
N GLY A 128 14.01 -2.85 6.31
CA GLY A 128 12.62 -3.16 6.05
C GLY A 128 12.09 -4.15 7.08
N TYR A 129 10.95 -3.85 7.68
CA TYR A 129 10.23 -4.71 8.62
C TYR A 129 9.12 -5.45 7.88
N ILE A 130 9.20 -6.77 7.81
CA ILE A 130 8.22 -7.61 7.11
C ILE A 130 7.12 -7.98 8.08
N THR A 131 5.90 -7.49 7.85
CA THR A 131 4.73 -7.81 8.69
C THR A 131 3.93 -8.99 8.13
N SER A 132 4.02 -9.23 6.81
CA SER A 132 3.43 -10.39 6.15
C SER A 132 4.15 -10.75 4.87
N GLU A 133 4.48 -12.03 4.69
CA GLU A 133 5.04 -12.57 3.46
C GLU A 133 4.33 -13.86 3.06
N THR A 134 4.09 -14.03 1.77
CA THR A 134 3.74 -15.29 1.12
C THR A 134 4.58 -15.43 -0.15
N GLU A 135 4.46 -16.57 -0.85
CA GLU A 135 5.13 -16.76 -2.15
C GLU A 135 4.74 -15.68 -3.19
N LEU A 136 3.60 -15.00 -3.04
CA LEU A 136 3.05 -14.06 -4.03
C LEU A 136 2.77 -12.66 -3.47
N SER A 137 3.11 -12.40 -2.20
CA SER A 137 2.80 -11.12 -1.58
C SER A 137 3.83 -10.73 -0.53
N CYS A 138 4.15 -9.45 -0.49
CA CYS A 138 4.96 -8.85 0.56
C CYS A 138 4.24 -7.64 1.14
N HIS A 139 4.19 -7.57 2.46
CA HIS A 139 3.88 -6.36 3.20
C HIS A 139 5.08 -5.99 4.05
N MET A 140 5.71 -4.87 3.72
CA MET A 140 6.95 -4.41 4.32
C MET A 140 6.88 -2.91 4.59
N ASP A 141 7.31 -2.51 5.77
CA ASP A 141 7.48 -1.12 6.15
C ASP A 141 8.97 -0.81 6.25
N VAL A 142 9.44 0.19 5.51
CA VAL A 142 10.84 0.60 5.51
C VAL A 142 11.00 1.84 6.37
N GLN A 143 11.90 1.75 7.34
CA GLN A 143 12.25 2.88 8.19
C GLN A 143 13.08 3.88 7.38
N ALA A 144 12.54 5.06 7.16
CA ALA A 144 13.23 6.17 6.51
C ALA A 144 12.85 7.49 7.18
N GLU A 145 13.65 8.53 6.94
CA GLU A 145 13.39 9.88 7.43
C GLU A 145 13.06 10.80 6.24
N PRO A 146 12.04 11.65 6.33
CA PRO A 146 11.24 11.97 7.51
C PRO A 146 9.95 11.14 7.63
N ALA A 147 9.83 9.99 6.93
CA ALA A 147 8.65 9.13 7.02
C ALA A 147 8.96 7.67 6.65
N TYR A 148 8.10 6.77 7.12
CA TYR A 148 8.15 5.37 6.70
C TYR A 148 7.61 5.23 5.27
N VAL A 149 8.19 4.27 4.54
CA VAL A 149 7.70 3.85 3.23
C VAL A 149 7.14 2.44 3.33
N GLN A 150 5.83 2.32 3.20
CA GLN A 150 5.14 1.04 3.23
C GLN A 150 4.93 0.51 1.82
N PHE A 151 5.35 -0.73 1.59
CA PHE A 151 5.11 -1.51 0.38
C PHE A 151 4.14 -2.65 0.68
N ASP A 152 3.02 -2.68 -0.04
CA ASP A 152 2.07 -3.79 -0.10
C ASP A 152 1.99 -4.27 -1.54
N VAL A 153 2.76 -5.30 -1.85
CA VAL A 153 2.97 -5.83 -3.20
C VAL A 153 2.34 -7.20 -3.28
N ARG A 154 1.54 -7.43 -4.31
CA ARG A 154 0.99 -8.74 -4.65
C ARG A 154 1.17 -8.99 -6.13
N THR A 155 1.54 -10.22 -6.48
CA THR A 155 1.58 -10.67 -7.87
C THR A 155 0.67 -11.88 -8.07
N SER A 156 0.17 -12.03 -9.29
CA SER A 156 -0.53 -13.24 -9.75
C SER A 156 0.39 -14.16 -10.54
N ASP A 157 1.60 -13.71 -10.83
CA ASP A 157 2.60 -14.48 -11.54
C ASP A 157 3.34 -15.39 -10.55
N THR A 158 3.14 -16.70 -10.70
CA THR A 158 3.78 -17.72 -9.87
C THR A 158 5.27 -17.91 -10.18
N GLU A 159 5.77 -17.39 -11.30
CA GLU A 159 7.21 -17.37 -11.60
C GLU A 159 7.90 -16.18 -10.93
N ALA A 160 7.20 -15.03 -10.86
CA ALA A 160 7.60 -13.90 -10.05
C ALA A 160 7.54 -14.23 -8.55
N GLY A 161 6.56 -15.04 -8.16
CA GLY A 161 6.48 -15.66 -6.85
C GLY A 161 7.58 -16.68 -6.63
N GLN A 162 8.46 -16.42 -5.66
CA GLN A 162 9.57 -17.29 -5.33
C GLN A 162 9.74 -17.28 -3.80
N PRO A 163 10.46 -18.24 -3.21
CA PRO A 163 10.95 -18.06 -1.85
C PRO A 163 11.66 -16.71 -1.72
N ASN A 164 11.41 -16.01 -0.60
CA ASN A 164 11.92 -14.66 -0.31
C ASN A 164 11.38 -13.57 -1.25
N PHE A 165 10.07 -13.57 -1.51
CA PHE A 165 9.42 -12.54 -2.32
C PHE A 165 9.66 -11.13 -1.75
N CYS A 166 9.67 -10.98 -0.43
CA CYS A 166 9.97 -9.70 0.23
C CYS A 166 11.41 -9.22 -0.01
N ALA A 167 12.38 -10.13 -0.22
CA ALA A 167 13.74 -9.72 -0.58
C ALA A 167 13.80 -9.06 -1.97
N LYS A 168 12.95 -9.49 -2.91
CA LYS A 168 12.82 -8.81 -4.22
C LYS A 168 12.18 -7.43 -4.06
N VAL A 169 11.13 -7.34 -3.24
CA VAL A 169 10.45 -6.08 -2.96
C VAL A 169 11.38 -5.10 -2.24
N ALA A 170 12.28 -5.58 -1.38
CA ALA A 170 13.31 -4.78 -0.73
C ALA A 170 14.25 -4.07 -1.73
N GLU A 171 14.61 -4.73 -2.83
CA GLU A 171 15.40 -4.09 -3.90
C GLU A 171 14.63 -2.96 -4.58
N THR A 172 13.32 -3.12 -4.81
CA THR A 172 12.47 -2.04 -5.33
C THR A 172 12.31 -0.90 -4.32
N ALA A 173 12.18 -1.22 -3.04
CA ALA A 173 12.11 -0.22 -1.99
C ALA A 173 13.39 0.62 -1.90
N ARG A 174 14.56 -0.01 -2.07
CA ARG A 174 15.86 0.69 -2.13
C ARG A 174 15.92 1.70 -3.27
N GLN A 175 15.37 1.36 -4.44
CA GLN A 175 15.29 2.28 -5.58
C GLN A 175 14.39 3.49 -5.27
N ALA A 176 13.21 3.24 -4.69
CA ALA A 176 12.27 4.28 -4.30
C ALA A 176 12.86 5.25 -3.26
N LEU A 177 13.59 4.74 -2.26
CA LEU A 177 14.30 5.57 -1.27
C LEU A 177 15.39 6.42 -1.95
N GLY A 178 16.12 5.86 -2.92
CA GLY A 178 17.08 6.61 -3.72
C GLY A 178 16.45 7.79 -4.48
N THR A 179 15.26 7.60 -5.03
CA THR A 179 14.50 8.68 -5.70
C THR A 179 14.06 9.77 -4.74
N LEU A 180 13.68 9.39 -3.51
CA LEU A 180 13.33 10.33 -2.44
C LEU A 180 14.56 11.06 -1.86
N GLY A 181 15.76 10.50 -2.02
CA GLY A 181 16.97 10.96 -1.36
C GLY A 181 16.97 10.70 0.15
N TRP A 182 16.34 9.60 0.58
CA TRP A 182 16.21 9.18 1.97
C TRP A 182 17.14 8.01 2.31
#